data_AF-A0A9Q0GFS0-F1
#
_entry.id   AF-A0A9Q0GFS0-F1
#
_cell.length_a   1.000
_cell.length_b   1.000
_cell.length_c   1.000
_cell.angle_alpha   90.00
_cell.angle_beta   90.00
_cell.angle_gamma   90.00
#
_symmetry.space_group_name_H-M   'P 1'
#
loop_
_entity.id
_entity.type
_entity.pdbx_description
1 polymer ?
#
loop_
_entity_poly.entity_id
_entity_poly.type
_entity_poly.pdbx_seq_one_letter_code
_entity_poly.pdbx_strand_id
1 'polypeptide(L)'
;MIESSPEGGFPSNLKELQIFNCPKLVGDRKNWGLQALQSLSSLRISGCEEVLESFLEETLLPPSLNSLWLSYFKHLKSLDYKGLQHLSSLSELKLYLCPELQSLPEEGLPFSL
;
A
#
# COMPACT_ATOMS: atom_id res chain seq x y z
N MET A 1 -15.52 19.05 2.04
CA MET A 1 -15.77 17.90 1.15
C MET A 1 -14.42 17.46 0.65
N ILE A 2 -13.97 16.24 0.96
CA ILE A 2 -12.67 15.76 0.46
C ILE A 2 -13.02 14.91 -0.75
N GLU A 3 -12.66 15.43 -1.92
CA GLU A 3 -12.90 14.81 -3.21
C GLU A 3 -12.18 13.46 -3.27
N SER A 4 -12.95 12.45 -3.61
CA SER A 4 -12.53 11.09 -3.91
C SER A 4 -11.68 11.08 -5.17
N SER A 5 -10.40 10.74 -5.01
CA SER A 5 -9.36 10.63 -6.07
C SER A 5 -9.16 11.88 -6.94
N PRO A 6 -7.92 12.27 -7.30
CA PRO A 6 -7.76 13.31 -8.30
C PRO A 6 -8.39 12.80 -9.61
N GLU A 7 -9.39 13.49 -10.15
CA GLU A 7 -10.06 13.17 -11.43
C GLU A 7 -9.09 13.06 -12.63
N GLY A 8 -7.81 13.38 -12.45
CA GLY A 8 -6.71 13.22 -13.41
C GLY A 8 -5.64 12.19 -13.03
N GLY A 9 -5.85 11.35 -12.02
CA GLY A 9 -4.87 10.37 -11.54
C GLY A 9 -3.63 10.99 -10.88
N PHE A 10 -2.66 10.15 -10.53
CA PHE A 10 -1.37 10.58 -10.00
C PHE A 10 -0.39 10.94 -11.13
N PRO A 11 0.54 11.90 -10.93
CA PRO A 11 1.53 12.24 -11.95
C PRO A 11 2.48 11.07 -12.19
N SER A 12 2.84 10.80 -13.45
CA SER A 12 3.65 9.62 -13.85
C SER A 12 5.08 9.62 -13.30
N ASN A 13 5.61 10.78 -12.90
CA ASN A 13 6.90 10.96 -12.26
C ASN A 13 6.84 10.97 -10.73
N LEU A 14 5.69 10.65 -10.12
CA LEU A 14 5.54 10.57 -8.67
C LEU A 14 6.49 9.52 -8.11
N LYS A 15 7.34 9.94 -7.15
CA LYS A 15 8.28 9.05 -6.46
C LYS A 15 7.78 8.62 -5.09
N GLU A 16 7.05 9.50 -4.43
CA GLU A 16 6.57 9.28 -3.07
C GLU A 16 5.10 9.64 -2.98
N LEU A 17 4.30 8.73 -2.43
CA LEU A 17 2.90 8.96 -2.11
C LEU A 17 2.69 8.77 -0.62
N GLN A 18 2.17 9.79 0.04
CA GLN A 18 1.85 9.73 1.47
C GLN A 18 0.38 10.10 1.70
N ILE A 19 -0.34 9.25 2.42
CA ILE A 19 -1.76 9.41 2.70
C ILE A 19 -1.98 9.27 4.21
N PHE A 20 -2.54 10.32 4.82
CA PHE A 20 -2.78 10.39 6.26
C PHE A 20 -4.24 10.68 6.54
N ASN A 21 -4.87 9.89 7.41
CA ASN A 21 -6.23 10.10 7.92
C ASN A 21 -7.29 10.31 6.81
N CYS A 22 -7.16 9.57 5.70
CA CYS A 22 -8.03 9.68 4.53
C CYS A 22 -8.72 8.35 4.21
N PRO A 23 -9.65 7.88 5.07
CA PRO A 23 -10.22 6.55 4.94
C PRO A 23 -11.01 6.35 3.64
N LYS A 24 -11.72 7.38 3.18
CA LYS A 24 -12.45 7.34 1.90
C LYS A 24 -11.53 7.13 0.69
N LEU A 25 -10.37 7.77 0.70
CA LEU A 25 -9.38 7.67 -0.39
C LEU A 25 -8.78 6.26 -0.42
N VAL A 26 -8.44 5.71 0.74
CA VAL A 26 -7.89 4.35 0.88
C VAL A 26 -8.92 3.27 0.53
N GLY A 27 -10.20 3.52 0.79
CA GLY A 27 -11.29 2.64 0.38
C GLY A 27 -11.34 2.47 -1.15
N ASP A 28 -10.96 3.51 -1.87
CA ASP A 28 -10.95 3.55 -3.34
C ASP A 28 -9.59 3.20 -3.97
N ARG A 29 -8.66 2.61 -3.20
CA ARG A 29 -7.28 2.35 -3.65
C ARG A 29 -7.16 1.52 -4.93
N LYS A 30 -8.17 0.71 -5.27
CA LYS A 30 -8.20 -0.08 -6.51
C LYS A 30 -8.22 0.80 -7.76
N ASN A 31 -8.74 2.03 -7.63
CA ASN A 31 -8.84 3.00 -8.72
C ASN A 31 -7.67 3.98 -8.78
N TRP A 32 -6.67 3.86 -7.90
CA TRP A 32 -5.51 4.76 -7.88
C TRP A 32 -4.59 4.60 -9.10
N GLY A 33 -4.60 3.43 -9.75
CA GLY A 33 -3.75 3.18 -10.90
C GLY A 33 -2.24 3.19 -10.57
N LEU A 34 -1.85 2.94 -9.31
CA LEU A 34 -0.45 3.05 -8.88
C LEU A 34 0.47 2.08 -9.64
N GLN A 35 -0.03 0.95 -10.13
CA GLN A 35 0.72 0.01 -10.95
C GLN A 35 1.32 0.63 -12.22
N ALA A 36 0.74 1.72 -12.74
CA ALA A 36 1.27 2.45 -13.88
C ALA A 36 2.40 3.44 -13.51
N LEU A 37 2.59 3.74 -12.21
CA LEU A 37 3.57 4.70 -11.72
C LEU A 37 4.94 4.05 -11.54
N GLN A 38 5.64 3.84 -12.65
CA GLN A 38 6.98 3.21 -12.67
C GLN A 38 8.05 4.01 -11.90
N SER A 39 7.79 5.28 -11.57
CA SER A 39 8.69 6.10 -10.75
C SER A 39 8.43 5.98 -9.25
N LEU A 40 7.29 5.41 -8.85
CA LEU A 40 6.87 5.38 -7.45
C LEU A 40 7.74 4.38 -6.69
N SER A 41 8.51 4.90 -5.75
CA SER A 41 9.44 4.14 -4.93
C SER A 41 9.05 4.09 -3.45
N SER A 42 8.20 5.01 -2.98
CA SER A 42 7.78 5.06 -1.59
C SER A 42 6.27 5.27 -1.45
N LEU A 43 5.61 4.40 -0.68
CA LEU A 43 4.21 4.51 -0.33
C LEU A 43 4.05 4.48 1.19
N ARG A 44 3.48 5.54 1.75
CA ARG A 44 3.15 5.63 3.17
C ARG A 44 1.68 5.88 3.38
N ILE A 45 1.02 5.04 4.17
CA ILE A 45 -0.38 5.23 4.51
C ILE A 45 -0.56 5.08 6.01
N SER A 46 -1.24 6.04 6.63
CA SER A 46 -1.43 6.06 8.06
C SER A 46 -2.81 6.54 8.49
N GLY A 47 -3.31 5.99 9.59
CA GLY A 47 -4.51 6.49 10.28
C GLY A 47 -5.80 6.22 9.50
N CYS A 48 -5.87 5.08 8.82
CA CYS A 48 -7.04 4.65 8.03
C CYS A 48 -7.66 3.41 8.65
N GLU A 49 -7.96 3.52 9.96
CA GLU A 49 -8.21 2.41 10.89
C GLU A 49 -9.39 1.50 10.52
N GLU A 50 -10.44 2.05 9.89
CA GLU A 50 -11.72 1.38 9.66
C GLU A 50 -11.90 0.81 8.24
N VAL A 51 -10.88 0.92 7.39
CA VAL A 51 -11.10 0.80 5.93
C VAL A 51 -10.81 -0.59 5.41
N LEU A 52 -9.81 -1.28 5.97
CA LEU A 52 -9.18 -2.42 5.30
C LEU A 52 -8.97 -3.60 6.22
N GLU A 53 -9.54 -4.74 5.82
CA GLU A 53 -9.15 -6.05 6.34
C GLU A 53 -7.95 -6.64 5.58
N SER A 54 -7.76 -6.24 4.32
CA SER A 54 -6.61 -6.57 3.48
C SER A 54 -6.13 -5.35 2.72
N PHE A 55 -4.81 -5.11 2.65
CA PHE A 55 -4.26 -3.94 1.96
C PHE A 55 -3.96 -4.20 0.49
N LEU A 56 -3.49 -5.40 0.17
CA LEU A 56 -3.13 -5.81 -1.17
C LEU A 56 -4.17 -6.81 -1.67
N GLU A 57 -4.62 -6.64 -2.89
CA GLU A 57 -5.19 -7.69 -3.73
C GLU A 57 -4.32 -7.62 -5.00
N GLU A 58 -3.90 -8.76 -5.54
CA GLU A 58 -2.95 -8.89 -6.66
C GLU A 58 -2.83 -7.64 -7.58
N THR A 59 -1.61 -7.10 -7.75
CA THR A 59 -1.21 -6.04 -8.73
C THR A 59 -1.55 -4.57 -8.46
N LEU A 60 -1.92 -4.17 -7.25
CA LEU A 60 -2.22 -2.75 -6.95
C LEU A 60 -1.00 -1.80 -6.90
N LEU A 61 0.21 -2.33 -6.76
CA LEU A 61 1.43 -1.54 -6.55
C LEU A 61 2.45 -1.79 -7.67
N PRO A 62 3.23 -0.77 -8.08
CA PRO A 62 4.22 -0.91 -9.13
C PRO A 62 5.45 -1.67 -8.63
N PRO A 63 6.14 -2.44 -9.51
CA PRO A 63 7.34 -3.19 -9.12
C PRO A 63 8.53 -2.31 -8.72
N SER A 64 8.49 -1.02 -9.07
CA SER A 64 9.47 0.00 -8.66
C SER A 64 9.40 0.36 -7.17
N LEU A 65 8.36 -0.07 -6.47
CA LEU A 65 8.15 0.28 -5.07
C LEU A 65 9.26 -0.33 -4.20
N ASN A 66 9.97 0.52 -3.49
CA ASN A 66 11.09 0.16 -2.63
C ASN A 66 10.72 0.18 -1.14
N SER A 67 9.86 1.11 -0.74
CA SER A 67 9.43 1.28 0.65
C SER A 67 7.90 1.29 0.75
N LEU A 68 7.36 0.40 1.59
CA LEU A 68 5.95 0.34 1.96
C LEU A 68 5.81 0.52 3.46
N TRP A 69 5.11 1.59 3.87
CA TRP A 69 4.82 1.86 5.27
C TRP A 69 3.31 1.95 5.49
N LEU A 70 2.79 1.03 6.30
CA LEU A 70 1.41 1.03 6.77
C LEU A 70 1.39 1.23 8.28
N SER A 71 0.66 2.23 8.76
CA SER A 71 0.51 2.47 10.20
C SER A 71 -0.91 2.80 10.63
N TYR A 72 -1.27 2.41 11.86
CA TYR A 72 -2.60 2.64 12.43
C TYR A 72 -3.71 2.05 11.54
N PHE A 73 -3.61 0.75 11.28
CA PHE A 73 -4.65 -0.04 10.62
C PHE A 73 -5.19 -1.10 11.59
N LYS A 74 -6.25 -0.75 12.32
CA LYS A 74 -6.79 -1.60 13.40
C LYS A 74 -7.28 -2.95 12.90
N HIS A 75 -8.03 -2.95 11.79
CA HIS A 75 -8.68 -4.15 11.26
C HIS A 75 -7.90 -4.86 10.16
N LEU A 76 -6.67 -4.43 9.85
CA LEU A 76 -5.86 -5.05 8.80
C LEU A 76 -5.40 -6.43 9.26
N LYS A 77 -6.01 -7.47 8.69
CA LYS A 77 -5.75 -8.88 9.02
C LYS A 77 -4.67 -9.51 8.16
N SER A 78 -4.51 -9.04 6.92
CA SER A 78 -3.55 -9.61 5.98
C SER A 78 -3.00 -8.59 4.97
N LEU A 79 -1.79 -8.87 4.49
CA LEU A 79 -1.24 -8.30 3.27
C LEU A 79 -1.23 -9.45 2.26
N ASP A 80 -2.01 -9.39 1.18
CA ASP A 80 -1.98 -10.44 0.15
C ASP A 80 -0.55 -10.62 -0.36
N TYR A 81 0.04 -11.75 0.01
CA TYR A 81 1.45 -12.06 -0.16
C TYR A 81 1.82 -12.17 -1.63
N LYS A 82 0.90 -12.60 -2.50
CA LYS A 82 1.13 -12.65 -3.94
C LYS A 82 1.35 -11.25 -4.52
N GLY A 83 0.66 -10.26 -3.94
CA GLY A 83 0.88 -8.86 -4.27
C GLY A 83 2.28 -8.39 -3.87
N LEU A 84 2.82 -8.86 -2.73
CA LEU A 84 4.17 -8.55 -2.28
C LEU A 84 5.26 -9.23 -3.11
N GLN A 85 5.05 -10.48 -3.54
CA GLN A 85 6.01 -11.22 -4.38
C GLN A 85 6.33 -10.52 -5.71
N HIS A 86 5.38 -9.76 -6.26
CA HIS A 86 5.60 -8.99 -7.49
C HIS A 86 6.49 -7.75 -7.28
N LEU A 87 6.66 -7.29 -6.03
CA LEU A 87 7.43 -6.10 -5.68
C LEU A 87 8.91 -6.45 -5.55
N SER A 88 9.57 -6.76 -6.67
CA SER A 88 10.97 -7.19 -6.72
C SER A 88 11.98 -6.17 -6.18
N SER A 89 11.59 -4.89 -6.06
CA SER A 89 12.45 -3.82 -5.55
C SER A 89 12.16 -3.46 -4.08
N LEU A 90 11.16 -4.09 -3.45
CA LEU A 90 10.74 -3.76 -2.09
C LEU A 90 11.81 -4.21 -1.09
N SER A 91 12.48 -3.26 -0.46
CA SER A 91 13.51 -3.53 0.57
C SER A 91 13.09 -3.07 1.96
N GLU A 92 12.01 -2.30 2.07
CA GLU A 92 11.48 -1.86 3.35
C GLU A 92 9.97 -2.09 3.45
N LEU A 93 9.57 -2.93 4.40
CA LEU A 93 8.18 -3.10 4.81
C LEU A 93 8.06 -2.72 6.28
N LYS A 94 7.37 -1.61 6.56
CA LYS A 94 7.16 -1.10 7.92
C LYS A 94 5.68 -1.19 8.27
N LEU A 95 5.37 -1.96 9.31
CA LEU A 95 4.02 -2.14 9.82
C LEU A 95 4.00 -1.69 11.27
N TYR A 96 3.17 -0.69 11.59
CA TYR A 96 3.12 -0.11 12.93
C TYR A 96 1.69 0.04 13.43
N LEU A 97 1.41 -0.46 14.63
CA LEU A 97 0.06 -0.43 15.22
C LEU A 97 -1.00 -1.03 14.28
N CYS A 98 -0.73 -2.23 13.79
CA CYS A 98 -1.67 -3.09 13.05
C CYS A 98 -2.00 -4.33 13.90
N PRO A 99 -2.83 -4.21 14.94
CA PRO A 99 -3.00 -5.23 15.98
C PRO A 99 -3.69 -6.52 15.51
N GLU A 100 -4.55 -6.47 14.50
CA GLU A 100 -5.23 -7.65 13.95
C GLU A 100 -4.42 -8.36 12.85
N LEU A 101 -3.26 -7.81 12.47
CA LEU A 101 -2.45 -8.36 11.39
C LEU A 101 -1.90 -9.71 11.79
N GLN A 102 -2.32 -10.75 11.06
CA GLN A 102 -1.75 -12.08 11.20
C GLN A 102 -0.30 -12.04 10.71
N SER A 103 0.56 -12.86 11.32
CA SER A 103 1.99 -12.94 11.00
C SER A 103 2.23 -13.02 9.49
N LEU A 104 3.25 -12.31 9.01
CA LEU A 104 3.68 -12.41 7.62
C LEU A 104 4.14 -13.86 7.33
N PRO A 105 3.68 -14.49 6.24
CA PRO A 105 4.17 -15.81 5.86
C PRO A 105 5.63 -15.71 5.44
N GLU A 106 6.48 -16.56 6.02
CA GLU A 106 7.93 -16.62 5.76
C GLU A 106 8.21 -16.98 4.29
N GLU A 107 7.33 -17.75 3.67
CA GLU A 107 7.44 -18.29 2.30
C GLU A 107 6.85 -17.36 1.21
N GLY A 108 6.43 -16.15 1.57
CA GLY A 108 5.67 -15.24 0.69
C GLY A 108 6.27 -13.84 0.50
N LEU A 109 7.36 -13.50 1.20
CA LEU A 109 7.97 -12.18 1.11
C LEU A 109 8.92 -12.08 -0.10
N PRO A 110 9.03 -10.91 -0.75
CA PRO A 110 10.01 -10.71 -1.81
C PRO A 110 11.42 -10.88 -1.24
N PHE A 111 12.31 -11.53 -2.00
CA PHE A 111 13.70 -11.79 -1.60
C PHE A 111 14.53 -10.55 -1.28
N SER A 112 14.05 -9.36 -1.67
CA SER A 112 14.70 -8.08 -1.44
C SER A 112 14.47 -7.48 -0.04
N LEU A 113 13.57 -8.09 0.75
CA LEU A 113 13.19 -7.66 2.10
C LEU A 113 14.06 -8.30 3.19
#